data_AF-A0A3D4T310-F1
#
_entry.id   AF-A0A3D4T310-F1
#
_cell.length_a   1.000
_cell.length_b   1.000
_cell.length_c   1.000
_cell.angle_alpha   90.00
_cell.angle_beta   90.00
_cell.angle_gamma   90.00
#
_symmetry.space_group_name_H-M   'P 1'
#
loop_
_entity.id
_entity.type
_entity.pdbx_description
1 polymer ?
#
loop_
_entity_poly.entity_id
_entity_poly.type
_entity_poly.pdbx_seq_one_letter_code
_entity_poly.pdbx_strand_id
1 'polypeptide(L)'
;MNVQYEQQGNYLIPCIRTKEQEEIHLGVWANRHRRYLKQYHRVRYYNLLTSERLYEYLDGVECQAENLFEQTVKSLAEQEQITEKLKAENMILWVQKM
;
A
#
# COMPACT_ATOMS: atom_id res chain seq x y z
N MET A 1 4.17 20.81 -0.57
CA MET A 1 4.41 21.85 0.45
C MET A 1 4.69 23.18 -0.22
N ASN A 2 3.81 24.17 -0.07
CA ASN A 2 4.02 25.55 -0.51
C ASN A 2 4.01 26.45 0.75
N VAL A 3 5.01 27.32 0.90
CA VAL A 3 5.11 28.21 2.07
C VAL A 3 4.59 29.58 1.64
N GLN A 4 3.42 29.95 2.18
CA GLN A 4 2.86 31.29 2.05
C GLN A 4 3.11 32.04 3.35
N TYR A 5 3.04 33.37 3.32
CA TYR A 5 3.15 34.19 4.52
C TYR A 5 1.85 34.98 4.70
N GLU A 6 1.30 34.96 5.91
CA GLU A 6 0.12 35.73 6.28
C GLU A 6 0.52 36.84 7.28
N GLN A 7 0.05 38.05 7.03
CA GLN A 7 0.32 39.20 7.90
C GLN A 7 -0.59 39.15 9.13
N GLN A 8 0.00 39.13 10.33
CA GLN A 8 -0.70 39.30 11.60
C GLN A 8 -0.09 40.46 12.39
N GLY A 9 -0.82 41.58 12.43
CA GLY A 9 -0.32 42.82 13.01
C GLY A 9 0.94 43.30 12.29
N ASN A 10 2.07 43.32 13.01
CA ASN A 10 3.37 43.73 12.48
C ASN A 10 4.27 42.56 12.06
N TYR A 11 3.78 41.31 12.09
CA TYR A 11 4.56 40.11 11.79
C TYR A 11 4.05 39.41 10.54
N LEU A 12 4.97 38.86 9.75
CA LEU A 12 4.70 37.89 8.68
C LEU A 12 4.88 36.48 9.25
N ILE A 13 3.79 35.72 9.34
CA ILE A 13 3.80 34.36 9.86
C ILE A 13 3.79 33.38 8.68
N PRO A 14 4.73 32.42 8.62
CA PRO A 14 4.70 31.39 7.59
C PRO A 14 3.49 30.48 7.78
N CYS A 15 2.59 30.48 6.81
CA CYS A 15 1.46 29.59 6.69
C CYS A 15 1.82 28.47 5.70
N ILE A 16 2.06 27.29 6.25
CA ILE A 16 2.38 26.09 5.49
C ILE A 16 1.07 25.37 5.19
N ARG A 17 0.77 25.18 3.91
CA ARG A 17 -0.38 24.40 3.46
C ARG A 17 0.10 23.15 2.73
N THR A 18 -0.47 22.00 3.09
CA THR A 18 -0.32 20.76 2.32
C THR A 18 -1.23 20.79 1.11
N LYS A 19 -0.87 20.04 0.07
CA LYS A 19 -1.81 19.78 -1.02
C LYS A 19 -3.01 19.00 -0.49
N GLU A 20 -4.17 19.23 -1.10
CA GLU A 20 -5.32 18.34 -0.92
C GLU A 20 -4.91 16.95 -1.41
N GLN A 21 -5.12 15.95 -0.56
CA GLN A 21 -4.81 14.55 -0.86
C GLN A 21 -6.11 13.80 -0.97
N GLU A 22 -6.22 12.93 -1.97
CA GLU A 22 -7.34 12.00 -2.07
C GLU A 22 -7.37 11.06 -0.86
N GLU A 23 -8.56 10.72 -0.38
CA GLU A 23 -8.73 9.71 0.67
C GLU A 23 -8.40 8.33 0.11
N ILE A 24 -7.14 7.90 0.28
CA ILE A 24 -6.68 6.58 -0.12
C ILE A 24 -6.87 5.60 1.03
N HIS A 25 -7.69 4.58 0.82
CA HIS A 25 -7.82 3.46 1.75
C HIS A 25 -6.63 2.50 1.58
N LEU A 26 -5.69 2.55 2.52
CA LEU A 26 -4.54 1.65 2.52
C LEU A 26 -4.96 0.23 2.94
N GLY A 27 -4.66 -0.75 2.10
CA GLY A 27 -4.85 -2.17 2.39
C GLY A 27 -3.77 -2.75 3.32
N VAL A 28 -3.73 -4.09 3.40
CA VAL A 28 -2.94 -4.78 4.44
C VAL A 28 -1.45 -4.68 4.16
N TRP A 29 -1.02 -4.80 2.90
CA TRP A 29 0.40 -4.80 2.53
C TRP A 29 1.02 -3.41 2.68
N ALA A 30 0.32 -2.38 2.22
CA ALA A 30 0.66 -0.97 2.40
C ALA A 30 0.79 -0.61 3.89
N ASN A 31 -0.15 -1.04 4.74
CA ASN A 31 -0.06 -0.77 6.17
C ASN A 31 1.14 -1.46 6.85
N ARG A 32 1.42 -2.72 6.48
CA ARG A 32 2.60 -3.45 6.98
C ARG A 32 3.89 -2.77 6.54
N HIS A 33 3.98 -2.39 5.27
CA HIS A 33 5.16 -1.70 4.72
C HIS A 33 5.35 -0.31 5.32
N ARG A 34 4.26 0.44 5.54
CA ARG A 34 4.29 1.72 6.26
C ARG A 34 4.87 1.56 7.66
N ARG A 35 4.44 0.53 8.41
CA ARG A 35 4.98 0.22 9.74
C ARG A 35 6.47 -0.12 9.66
N TYR A 36 6.87 -0.94 8.69
CA TYR A 36 8.26 -1.29 8.45
C TYR A 36 9.12 -0.06 8.16
N LEU A 37 8.68 0.84 7.27
CA LEU A 37 9.38 2.09 6.96
C LEU A 37 9.53 2.98 8.20
N LYS A 38 8.45 3.14 8.97
CA LYS A 38 8.47 3.97 10.18
C LYS A 38 9.39 3.42 11.27
N GLN A 39 9.49 2.09 11.39
CA GLN A 39 10.29 1.44 12.42
C GLN A 39 11.78 1.33 12.04
N TYR A 40 12.07 0.97 10.79
CA TYR A 40 13.43 0.58 10.37
C TYR A 40 14.06 1.52 9.34
N HIS A 41 13.26 2.30 8.58
CA HIS A 41 13.74 3.19 7.52
C HIS A 41 13.23 4.63 7.68
N ARG A 42 13.42 5.18 8.88
CA ARG A 42 12.84 6.46 9.31
C ARG A 42 13.15 7.62 8.35
N VAL A 43 14.39 7.73 7.86
CA VAL A 43 14.78 8.78 6.91
C VAL A 43 13.94 8.72 5.64
N ARG A 44 13.80 7.52 5.05
CA ARG A 44 12.97 7.32 3.86
C ARG A 44 11.51 7.62 4.13
N TYR A 45 10.99 7.17 5.27
CA TYR A 45 9.60 7.45 5.69
C TYR A 45 9.33 8.96 5.76
N TYR A 46 10.19 9.71 6.45
CA TYR A 46 9.99 11.15 6.59
C TYR A 46 10.21 11.89 5.28
N ASN A 47 11.15 11.48 4.42
CA ASN A 47 11.30 12.07 3.09
C ASN A 47 10.06 11.88 2.22
N LEU A 48 9.43 10.70 2.25
CA LEU A 48 8.18 10.45 1.54
C LEU A 48 7.01 11.25 2.13
N LEU A 49 6.98 11.41 3.45
CA LEU A 49 5.95 12.17 4.15
C LEU A 49 6.04 13.67 3.83
N THR A 50 7.23 14.26 3.93
CA THR A 50 7.45 15.71 3.68
C THR A 50 7.37 16.08 2.21
N SER A 51 7.68 15.15 1.31
CA SER A 51 7.43 15.32 -0.13
C SER A 51 5.97 15.13 -0.53
N GLU A 52 5.07 14.79 0.42
CA GLU A 52 3.64 14.52 0.19
C GLU A 52 3.37 13.34 -0.76
N ARG A 53 4.35 12.44 -0.95
CA ARG A 53 4.28 11.27 -1.86
C ARG A 53 4.09 9.94 -1.15
N LEU A 54 3.97 9.94 0.17
CA LEU A 54 3.87 8.71 0.96
C LEU A 54 2.70 7.82 0.54
N TYR A 55 1.52 8.39 0.34
CA TYR A 55 0.33 7.60 0.02
C TYR A 55 0.36 7.04 -1.40
N GLU A 56 0.77 7.83 -2.39
CA GLU A 56 1.02 7.36 -3.77
C GLU A 56 2.02 6.20 -3.80
N TYR A 57 3.12 6.33 -3.05
CA TYR A 57 4.11 5.25 -2.95
C TYR A 57 3.54 3.98 -2.32
N LEU A 58 2.73 4.12 -1.26
CA LEU A 58 2.13 2.96 -0.57
C LEU A 58 1.04 2.28 -1.42
N ASP A 59 0.31 3.03 -2.23
CA ASP A 59 -0.66 2.51 -3.19
C ASP A 59 0.02 1.62 -4.25
N GLY A 60 1.16 2.08 -4.78
CA GLY A 60 1.97 1.26 -5.67
C GLY A 60 2.49 -0.03 -5.02
N VAL A 61 2.82 0.01 -3.73
CA VAL A 61 3.21 -1.19 -2.97
C VAL A 61 2.04 -2.15 -2.78
N GLU A 62 0.83 -1.66 -2.52
CA GLU A 62 -0.37 -2.49 -2.44
C GLU A 62 -0.63 -3.19 -3.77
N CYS A 63 -0.69 -2.42 -4.87
CA CYS A 63 -0.90 -2.95 -6.21
C CYS A 63 0.14 -4.00 -6.58
N GLN A 64 1.42 -3.75 -6.27
CA GLN A 64 2.49 -4.70 -6.57
C GLN A 64 2.33 -5.99 -5.75
N ALA A 65 2.01 -5.88 -4.45
CA ALA A 65 1.84 -7.03 -3.58
C ALA A 65 0.65 -7.89 -4.01
N GLU A 66 -0.47 -7.27 -4.38
CA GLU A 66 -1.67 -7.94 -4.86
C GLU A 66 -1.39 -8.71 -6.16
N ASN A 67 -0.74 -8.07 -7.13
CA ASN A 67 -0.37 -8.71 -8.39
C ASN A 67 0.54 -9.93 -8.18
N LEU A 68 1.57 -9.80 -7.33
CA LEU A 68 2.47 -10.91 -7.02
C LEU A 68 1.73 -12.04 -6.29
N PHE A 69 0.82 -11.70 -5.38
CA PHE A 69 0.01 -12.67 -4.66
C PHE A 69 -0.86 -13.47 -5.64
N GLU A 70 -1.61 -12.80 -6.51
CA GLU A 70 -2.44 -13.47 -7.49
C GLU A 70 -1.65 -14.40 -8.43
N GLN A 71 -0.52 -13.91 -8.95
CA GLN A 71 0.35 -14.70 -9.83
C GLN A 71 0.88 -15.95 -9.12
N THR A 72 1.30 -15.80 -7.87
CA THR A 72 1.83 -16.89 -7.05
C THR A 72 0.75 -17.93 -6.76
N VAL A 73 -0.45 -17.49 -6.34
CA VAL A 73 -1.58 -18.39 -6.07
C VAL A 73 -1.99 -19.15 -7.33
N LYS A 74 -2.06 -18.49 -8.50
CA LYS A 74 -2.35 -19.13 -9.79
C LYS A 74 -1.30 -20.19 -10.13
N SER A 75 -0.01 -19.83 -10.05
CA SER A 75 1.08 -20.76 -10.37
C SER A 75 1.10 -21.99 -9.43
N LEU A 76 0.88 -21.79 -8.13
CA LEU A 76 0.81 -22.89 -7.16
C LEU A 76 -0.40 -23.79 -7.41
N ALA A 77 -1.57 -23.22 -7.72
CA ALA A 77 -2.77 -23.99 -8.03
C ALA A 77 -2.59 -24.86 -9.29
N GLU A 78 -1.91 -24.33 -10.31
CA GLU A 78 -1.56 -25.09 -11.52
C GLU A 78 -0.58 -26.24 -11.21
N GLN A 79 0.46 -25.99 -10.41
CA GLN A 79 1.43 -27.01 -10.01
C GLN A 79 0.79 -28.14 -9.20
N GLU A 80 -0.12 -27.81 -8.29
CA GLU A 80 -0.81 -28.77 -7.42
C GLU A 80 -2.05 -29.43 -8.08
N GLN A 81 -2.33 -29.08 -9.33
CA GLN A 81 -3.50 -29.51 -10.12
C GLN A 81 -4.85 -29.20 -9.44
N ILE A 82 -4.91 -28.11 -8.67
CA ILE A 82 -6.13 -27.63 -8.00
C ILE A 82 -7.00 -26.95 -9.06
N THR A 83 -7.79 -27.74 -9.76
CA THR A 83 -8.64 -27.29 -10.87
C THR A 83 -10.12 -27.47 -10.55
N GLU A 84 -11.00 -26.77 -11.28
CA GLU A 84 -12.45 -27.00 -11.19
C GLU A 84 -12.85 -28.45 -11.58
N LYS A 85 -12.00 -29.16 -12.34
CA LYS A 85 -12.18 -30.60 -12.59
C LYS A 85 -11.99 -31.42 -11.31
N LEU A 86 -10.91 -31.16 -10.55
CA LEU A 86 -10.70 -31.79 -9.25
C LEU A 86 -11.86 -31.52 -8.29
N LYS A 87 -12.42 -30.30 -8.32
CA LYS A 87 -13.59 -29.95 -7.51
C LYS A 87 -14.85 -30.75 -7.90
N ALA A 88 -15.06 -30.98 -9.20
CA ALA A 88 -16.19 -31.78 -9.69
C ALA A 88 -16.03 -33.28 -9.38
N GLU A 89 -14.81 -33.80 -9.44
CA GLU A 89 -14.50 -35.20 -9.17
C GLU A 89 -14.43 -35.51 -7.66
N ASN A 90 -13.81 -34.64 -6.87
CA ASN A 90 -13.61 -34.81 -5.44
C ASN A 90 -13.52 -33.46 -4.69
N MET A 91 -14.69 -32.94 -4.33
CA MET A 91 -14.83 -31.66 -3.60
C MET A 91 -14.09 -31.65 -2.26
N ILE A 92 -14.06 -32.76 -1.52
CA ILE A 92 -13.39 -32.80 -0.20
C ILE A 92 -11.87 -32.65 -0.37
N LEU A 93 -11.29 -33.35 -1.34
CA LEU A 93 -9.86 -33.23 -1.66
C LEU A 93 -9.51 -31.84 -2.20
N TRP A 94 -10.41 -31.24 -2.99
CA TRP A 94 -10.24 -29.86 -3.47
C TRP A 94 -10.20 -28.85 -2.32
N VAL A 95 -11.12 -28.94 -1.34
CA VAL A 95 -11.10 -28.09 -0.13
C VAL A 95 -9.86 -28.33 0.73
N GLN A 96 -9.35 -29.55 0.80
CA GLN A 96 -8.13 -29.85 1.55
C GLN A 96 -6.86 -29.27 0.91
N LYS A 97 -6.86 -29.06 -0.41
CA LYS A 97 -5.71 -28.51 -1.14
C LYS A 97 -5.74 -26.97 -1.28
N MET A 98 -6.91 -26.35 -1.13
CA MET A 98 -7.12 -24.88 -1.14
C MET A 98 -6.75 -24.25 0.21
#